data_AF-A0A1H5PBE8-F1
#
_entry.id   AF-A0A1H5PBE8-F1
#
_cell.length_a   1.000
_cell.length_b   1.000
_cell.length_c   1.000
_cell.angle_alpha   90.00
_cell.angle_beta   90.00
_cell.angle_gamma   90.00
#
_symmetry.space_group_name_H-M   'P 1'
#
loop_
_entity.id
_entity.type
_entity.pdbx_description
1 polymer ?
#
loop_
_entity_poly.entity_id
_entity_poly.type
_entity_poly.pdbx_seq_one_letter_code
_entity_poly.pdbx_strand_id
1 'polypeptide(L)'
;MVHGSDGSVQTLCLDLDTSKALQGVVDADAAAISALVTSCGLRFVADHSPSGGRHIYIPLVERLAAEDARELVEALASRFPSLDPGPHQNITDGCIRPPGSWHKSMTGHQVLDTPLHEAYDIMRLRNPATAVAALRRALAASIRQVRTRKDARTTAGLTVATTPRTTGLLSARGTSVLRKVARTGIYDTARYKSASEARMAVLSHLSNFSITLPQVQERLTTDFAGLAALYQDMAHLGRLLPLEWDKAQAWVAQKQGVPNAGKEYSNKCDTGHPLTHGGGTAEVRSPASVMAEINDLENVLYAILDQRLAETGREGITLRFLLRAVIGFARAKGTLLVDVGCRSFAREMGKHHGTIARLLPRLVRHSGGMLSKLQDAQGRHADSYLLGLPEQWKDVAKAHAWRKGKIYGIRPVFRALGAPAALVYEAIERGRHSPTTADIVRATGLSRPTVHKELMTLAEVSMIERHHGAWQILHATNLRHIAEWLGVQEDYEYQCSLIRAQRQAWHAYLERFLEPVIREEDIYDQEISEWDSWVPDDYGELSAWDRHLLAA
;
A
#
# COMPACT_ATOMS: atom_id res chain seq x y z
N MET A 1 -29.21 5.25 -18.99
CA MET A 1 -28.50 3.95 -18.97
C MET A 1 -27.65 3.84 -20.20
N VAL A 2 -26.41 3.38 -20.06
CA VAL A 2 -25.46 3.19 -21.17
C VAL A 2 -25.78 1.91 -21.94
N HIS A 3 -26.17 0.85 -21.22
CA HIS A 3 -26.61 -0.42 -21.79
C HIS A 3 -28.14 -0.44 -21.97
N GLY A 4 -28.60 -1.00 -23.09
CA GLY A 4 -30.00 -1.33 -23.32
C GLY A 4 -30.44 -2.56 -22.52
N SER A 5 -31.74 -2.84 -22.49
CA SER A 5 -32.31 -4.03 -21.83
C SER A 5 -31.81 -5.36 -22.41
N ASP A 6 -31.34 -5.33 -23.67
CA ASP A 6 -30.70 -6.44 -24.38
C ASP A 6 -29.18 -6.52 -24.13
N GLY A 7 -28.64 -5.68 -23.24
CA GLY A 7 -27.21 -5.58 -22.95
C GLY A 7 -26.38 -4.88 -24.03
N SER A 8 -27.01 -4.43 -25.13
CA SER A 8 -26.30 -3.74 -26.21
C SER A 8 -26.07 -2.27 -25.91
N VAL A 9 -25.05 -1.68 -26.52
CA VAL A 9 -24.65 -0.28 -26.35
C VAL A 9 -24.94 0.48 -27.63
N GLN A 10 -25.84 1.46 -27.54
CA GLN A 10 -26.22 2.33 -28.66
C GLN A 10 -25.34 3.57 -28.79
N THR A 11 -24.66 3.96 -27.71
CA THR A 11 -23.80 5.14 -27.63
C THR A 11 -22.62 4.81 -26.73
N LEU A 12 -21.39 4.98 -27.22
CA LEU A 12 -20.22 4.94 -26.35
C LEU A 12 -20.16 6.23 -25.56
N CYS A 13 -20.41 6.11 -24.26
CA CYS A 13 -20.32 7.19 -23.28
C CYS A 13 -18.95 7.19 -22.59
N LEU A 14 -18.17 8.25 -22.72
CA LEU A 14 -16.87 8.41 -22.06
C LEU A 14 -17.02 9.44 -20.94
N ASP A 15 -16.67 9.06 -19.71
CA ASP A 15 -16.84 9.88 -18.51
C ASP A 15 -15.48 10.32 -17.94
N LEU A 16 -15.11 11.58 -18.12
CA LEU A 16 -13.86 12.14 -17.63
C LEU A 16 -14.11 12.90 -16.33
N ASP A 17 -13.52 12.43 -15.23
CA ASP A 17 -13.81 12.92 -13.88
C ASP A 17 -12.63 13.69 -13.26
N THR A 18 -12.93 14.85 -12.67
CA THR A 18 -11.97 15.68 -11.93
C THR A 18 -11.52 15.04 -10.62
N SER A 19 -12.19 13.98 -10.16
CA SER A 19 -11.71 13.13 -9.07
C SER A 19 -10.51 12.24 -9.47
N LYS A 20 -10.33 11.97 -10.78
CA LYS A 20 -9.28 11.10 -11.31
C LYS A 20 -8.03 11.88 -11.72
N ALA A 21 -8.20 13.13 -12.16
CA ALA A 21 -7.11 13.99 -12.60
C ALA A 21 -7.44 15.48 -12.37
N LEU A 22 -6.42 16.34 -12.30
CA LEU A 22 -6.63 17.80 -12.24
C LEU A 22 -7.37 18.29 -13.49
N GLN A 23 -8.08 19.43 -13.37
CA GLN A 23 -8.88 20.00 -14.46
C GLN A 23 -8.12 20.10 -15.79
N GLY A 24 -6.88 20.60 -15.78
CA GLY A 24 -6.09 20.71 -17.02
C GLY A 24 -5.79 19.36 -17.68
N VAL A 25 -5.72 18.26 -16.92
CA VAL A 25 -5.56 16.91 -17.46
C VAL A 25 -6.88 16.38 -18.01
N VAL A 26 -7.98 16.62 -17.32
CA VAL A 26 -9.34 16.31 -17.84
C VAL A 26 -9.56 17.02 -19.17
N ASP A 27 -9.13 18.29 -19.26
CA ASP A 27 -9.24 19.09 -20.48
C ASP A 27 -8.37 18.56 -21.62
N ALA A 28 -7.11 18.24 -21.33
CA ALA A 28 -6.19 17.68 -22.30
C ALA A 28 -6.61 16.28 -22.79
N ASP A 29 -7.07 15.43 -21.87
CA ASP A 29 -7.59 14.10 -22.21
C ASP A 29 -8.86 14.21 -23.06
N ALA A 30 -9.79 15.11 -22.73
CA ALA A 30 -10.98 15.36 -23.53
C ALA A 30 -10.61 15.80 -24.96
N ALA A 31 -9.65 16.72 -25.10
CA ALA A 31 -9.17 17.19 -26.40
C ALA A 31 -8.46 16.08 -27.19
N ALA A 32 -7.61 15.29 -26.54
CA ALA A 32 -6.88 14.19 -27.18
C ALA A 32 -7.80 13.04 -27.61
N ILE A 33 -8.79 12.69 -26.80
CA ILE A 33 -9.84 11.73 -27.17
C ILE A 33 -10.65 12.26 -28.35
N SER A 34 -11.06 13.53 -28.30
CA SER A 34 -11.80 14.18 -29.39
C SER A 34 -11.02 14.11 -30.70
N ALA A 35 -9.73 14.45 -30.69
CA ALA A 35 -8.86 14.38 -31.86
C ALA A 35 -8.70 12.94 -32.39
N LEU A 36 -8.52 11.96 -31.49
CA LEU A 36 -8.42 10.55 -31.86
C LEU A 36 -9.70 10.06 -32.55
N VAL A 37 -10.86 10.33 -31.94
CA VAL A 37 -12.17 9.91 -32.44
C VAL A 37 -12.45 10.56 -33.79
N THR A 38 -12.22 11.86 -33.94
CA THR A 38 -12.34 12.56 -35.23
C THR A 38 -11.40 11.99 -36.29
N SER A 39 -10.15 11.65 -35.95
CA SER A 39 -9.20 11.04 -36.90
C SER A 39 -9.65 9.65 -37.41
N CYS A 40 -10.50 8.97 -36.64
CA CYS A 40 -11.12 7.70 -37.02
C CYS A 40 -12.41 7.87 -37.86
N GLY A 41 -12.80 9.11 -38.16
CA GLY A 41 -14.04 9.43 -38.88
C GLY A 41 -15.29 9.38 -38.00
N LEU A 42 -15.14 9.38 -36.68
CA LEU A 42 -16.26 9.40 -35.74
C LEU A 42 -16.64 10.84 -35.38
N ARG A 43 -17.94 11.08 -35.22
CA ARG A 43 -18.52 12.30 -34.68
C ARG A 43 -19.06 12.05 -33.26
N PHE A 44 -19.03 13.06 -32.42
CA PHE A 44 -19.40 12.93 -31.02
C PHE A 44 -20.10 14.19 -30.50
N VAL A 45 -20.87 14.01 -29.43
CA VAL A 45 -21.43 15.10 -28.64
C VAL A 45 -20.61 15.23 -27.36
N ALA A 46 -20.33 16.43 -26.89
CA ALA A 46 -19.60 16.68 -25.65
C ALA A 46 -20.40 17.58 -24.71
N ASP A 47 -20.20 17.37 -23.41
CA ASP A 47 -20.74 18.23 -22.35
C ASP A 47 -19.75 18.34 -21.19
N HIS A 48 -20.02 19.29 -20.28
CA HIS A 48 -19.27 19.44 -19.04
C HIS A 48 -20.20 19.68 -17.84
N SER A 49 -19.72 19.30 -16.65
CA SER A 49 -20.41 19.51 -15.38
C SER A 49 -19.95 20.81 -14.72
N PRO A 50 -20.72 21.36 -13.76
CA PRO A 50 -20.28 22.51 -12.97
C PRO A 50 -19.01 22.22 -12.15
N SER A 51 -18.71 20.95 -11.89
CA SER A 51 -17.48 20.51 -11.20
C SER A 51 -16.31 20.24 -12.16
N GLY A 52 -16.48 20.53 -13.45
CA GLY A 52 -15.45 20.42 -14.49
C GLY A 52 -15.25 19.02 -15.09
N GLY A 53 -16.05 18.03 -14.67
CA GLY A 53 -16.06 16.71 -15.33
C GLY A 53 -16.68 16.82 -16.72
N ARG A 54 -16.25 15.97 -17.65
CA ARG A 54 -16.68 16.03 -19.06
C ARG A 54 -17.20 14.70 -19.55
N HIS A 55 -18.22 14.73 -20.41
CA HIS A 55 -18.65 13.53 -21.13
C HIS A 55 -18.45 13.68 -22.64
N ILE A 56 -18.14 12.56 -23.29
CA ILE A 56 -18.13 12.42 -24.74
C ILE A 56 -19.08 11.29 -25.12
N TYR A 57 -20.06 11.58 -25.98
CA TYR A 57 -21.06 10.64 -26.47
C TYR A 57 -20.82 10.33 -27.95
N ILE A 58 -20.59 9.06 -28.28
CA ILE A 58 -20.39 8.60 -29.66
C ILE A 58 -21.58 7.69 -30.04
N PRO A 59 -22.65 8.23 -30.65
CA PRO A 59 -23.83 7.46 -30.99
C PRO A 59 -23.56 6.55 -32.19
N LEU A 60 -24.09 5.33 -32.17
CA LEU A 60 -23.77 4.27 -33.12
C LEU A 60 -24.98 3.87 -33.95
N VAL A 61 -24.76 3.65 -35.25
CA VAL A 61 -25.78 3.11 -36.17
C VAL A 61 -26.07 1.65 -35.80
N GLU A 62 -25.01 0.84 -35.72
CA GLU A 62 -25.07 -0.55 -35.27
C GLU A 62 -24.74 -0.60 -33.78
N ARG A 63 -25.59 -1.28 -33.00
CA ARG A 63 -25.35 -1.43 -31.56
C ARG A 63 -24.16 -2.35 -31.32
N LEU A 64 -23.30 -1.99 -30.37
CA LEU A 64 -22.21 -2.86 -29.94
C LEU A 64 -22.68 -3.81 -28.84
N ALA A 65 -22.11 -5.01 -28.78
CA ALA A 65 -22.22 -5.83 -27.59
C ALA A 65 -21.56 -5.12 -26.39
N ALA A 66 -22.07 -5.34 -25.18
CA ALA A 66 -21.49 -4.76 -23.95
C ALA A 66 -19.99 -5.01 -23.83
N GLU A 67 -19.54 -6.20 -24.21
CA GLU A 67 -18.14 -6.62 -24.11
C GLU A 67 -17.23 -5.83 -25.05
N ASP A 68 -17.65 -5.62 -26.30
CA ASP A 68 -16.90 -4.84 -27.29
C ASP A 68 -16.85 -3.35 -26.89
N ALA A 69 -17.96 -2.80 -26.40
CA ALA A 69 -18.01 -1.43 -25.89
C ALA A 69 -17.07 -1.25 -24.69
N ARG A 70 -17.16 -2.16 -23.72
CA ARG A 70 -16.29 -2.19 -22.53
C ARG A 70 -14.82 -2.27 -22.90
N GLU A 71 -14.46 -3.13 -23.84
CA GLU A 71 -13.07 -3.29 -24.30
C GLU A 71 -12.51 -1.99 -24.88
N LEU A 72 -13.28 -1.31 -25.73
CA LEU A 72 -12.87 -0.04 -26.33
C LEU A 72 -12.67 1.04 -25.25
N VAL A 73 -13.60 1.15 -24.30
CA VAL A 73 -13.55 2.15 -23.24
C VAL A 73 -12.40 1.89 -22.27
N GLU A 74 -12.15 0.64 -21.89
CA GLU A 74 -10.99 0.30 -21.05
C GLU A 74 -9.66 0.52 -21.79
N ALA A 75 -9.62 0.29 -23.11
CA ALA A 75 -8.44 0.61 -23.92
C ALA A 75 -8.18 2.13 -23.94
N LEU A 76 -9.22 2.95 -24.06
CA LEU A 76 -9.13 4.42 -23.92
C LEU A 76 -8.66 4.81 -22.51
N ALA A 77 -9.26 4.26 -21.46
CA ALA A 77 -8.90 4.56 -20.06
C ALA A 77 -7.46 4.14 -19.71
N SER A 78 -6.89 3.19 -20.47
CA SER A 78 -5.48 2.83 -20.33
C SER A 78 -4.52 3.89 -20.87
N ARG A 79 -4.98 4.77 -21.78
CA ARG A 79 -4.22 5.87 -22.38
C ARG A 79 -4.51 7.22 -21.73
N PHE A 80 -5.74 7.44 -21.27
CA PHE A 80 -6.24 8.72 -20.76
C PHE A 80 -6.62 8.59 -19.28
N PRO A 81 -5.78 9.06 -18.34
CA PRO A 81 -5.94 8.81 -16.91
C PRO A 81 -7.21 9.38 -16.27
N SER A 82 -7.80 10.43 -16.84
CA SER A 82 -9.03 11.04 -16.30
C SER A 82 -10.31 10.27 -16.64
N LEU A 83 -10.26 9.37 -17.62
CA LEU A 83 -11.43 8.61 -18.08
C LEU A 83 -11.80 7.49 -17.10
N ASP A 84 -13.01 7.55 -16.55
CA ASP A 84 -13.62 6.48 -15.77
C ASP A 84 -14.30 5.44 -16.70
N PRO A 85 -13.81 4.19 -16.74
CA PRO A 85 -14.45 3.14 -17.54
C PRO A 85 -15.71 2.55 -16.87
N GLY A 86 -16.00 2.92 -15.61
CA GLY A 86 -17.08 2.37 -14.79
C GLY A 86 -18.46 2.29 -15.47
N PRO A 87 -18.91 3.32 -16.22
CA PRO A 87 -20.21 3.28 -16.88
C PRO A 87 -20.40 2.14 -17.90
N HIS A 88 -19.31 1.60 -18.47
CA HIS A 88 -19.35 0.45 -19.39
C HIS A 88 -18.90 -0.87 -18.74
N GLN A 89 -18.55 -0.85 -17.45
CA GLN A 89 -18.19 -2.08 -16.71
C GLN A 89 -19.40 -2.75 -16.08
N ASN A 90 -20.43 -1.97 -15.73
CA ASN A 90 -21.64 -2.43 -15.06
C ASN A 90 -22.81 -2.44 -16.05
N ILE A 91 -23.19 -3.62 -16.54
CA ILE A 91 -24.26 -3.77 -17.55
C ILE A 91 -25.62 -3.34 -16.99
N THR A 92 -25.89 -3.60 -15.72
CA THR A 92 -27.18 -3.34 -15.06
C THR A 92 -27.37 -1.89 -14.65
N ASP A 93 -26.31 -1.24 -14.14
CA ASP A 93 -26.39 0.05 -13.45
C ASP A 93 -25.49 1.14 -14.07
N GLY A 94 -24.85 0.84 -15.20
CA GLY A 94 -24.00 1.78 -15.93
C GLY A 94 -24.78 2.98 -16.45
N CYS A 95 -24.56 4.15 -15.85
CA CYS A 95 -25.21 5.39 -16.25
C CYS A 95 -24.25 6.58 -16.19
N ILE A 96 -24.48 7.54 -17.09
CA ILE A 96 -23.93 8.89 -17.00
C ILE A 96 -25.08 9.90 -17.06
N ARG A 97 -24.85 11.11 -16.57
CA ARG A 97 -25.85 12.18 -16.54
C ARG A 97 -25.84 12.91 -17.89
N PRO A 98 -26.97 12.96 -18.63
CA PRO A 98 -27.01 13.65 -19.92
C PRO A 98 -26.96 15.18 -19.76
N PRO A 99 -26.65 15.92 -20.85
CA PRO A 99 -26.70 17.37 -20.86
C PRO A 99 -28.08 17.88 -20.41
N GLY A 100 -28.11 18.96 -19.63
CA GLY A 100 -29.30 19.54 -19.01
C GLY A 100 -29.67 18.95 -17.63
N SER A 101 -29.12 17.79 -17.26
CA SER A 101 -29.40 17.17 -15.96
C SER A 101 -28.79 17.96 -14.80
N TRP A 102 -29.48 17.98 -13.66
CA TRP A 102 -28.92 18.52 -12.41
C TRP A 102 -27.65 17.77 -11.98
N HIS A 103 -26.68 18.51 -11.45
CA HIS A 103 -25.49 17.93 -10.83
C HIS A 103 -25.81 17.42 -9.42
N LYS A 104 -25.14 16.34 -8.98
CA LYS A 104 -25.41 15.66 -7.68
C LYS A 104 -25.21 16.56 -6.45
N SER A 105 -24.35 17.57 -6.54
CA SER A 105 -24.15 18.57 -5.48
C SER A 105 -25.16 19.73 -5.55
N MET A 106 -26.12 19.69 -6.48
CA MET A 106 -27.12 20.73 -6.73
C MET A 106 -26.51 22.12 -7.06
N THR A 107 -25.25 22.16 -7.49
CA THR A 107 -24.51 23.40 -7.81
C THR A 107 -24.73 23.90 -9.25
N GLY A 108 -25.62 23.26 -10.02
CA GLY A 108 -25.91 23.62 -11.40
C GLY A 108 -26.30 22.41 -12.25
N HIS A 109 -26.27 22.58 -13.58
CA HIS A 109 -26.64 21.56 -14.56
C HIS A 109 -25.43 21.11 -15.39
N GLN A 110 -25.52 19.93 -15.99
CA GLN A 110 -24.61 19.52 -17.06
C GLN A 110 -24.86 20.42 -18.29
N VAL A 111 -23.81 21.05 -18.83
CA VAL A 111 -23.90 22.02 -19.93
C VAL A 111 -23.34 21.40 -21.20
N LEU A 112 -24.11 21.48 -22.28
CA LEU A 112 -23.73 20.97 -23.59
C LEU A 112 -22.62 21.85 -24.21
N ASP A 113 -21.50 21.25 -24.60
CA ASP A 113 -20.40 21.93 -25.30
C ASP A 113 -20.62 21.95 -26.81
N THR A 114 -21.13 20.85 -27.36
CA THR A 114 -21.45 20.76 -28.79
C THR A 114 -22.65 21.66 -29.11
N PRO A 115 -22.61 22.49 -30.17
CA PRO A 115 -23.77 23.27 -30.58
C PRO A 115 -25.02 22.40 -30.75
N LEU A 116 -26.18 22.86 -30.25
CA LEU A 116 -27.39 22.03 -30.16
C LEU A 116 -27.83 21.41 -31.49
N HIS A 117 -27.73 22.15 -32.60
CA HIS A 117 -28.06 21.66 -33.94
C HIS A 117 -27.12 20.54 -34.40
N GLU A 118 -25.82 20.69 -34.14
CA GLU A 118 -24.81 19.69 -34.47
C GLU A 118 -24.98 18.44 -33.59
N ALA A 119 -25.25 18.63 -32.30
CA ALA A 119 -25.56 17.52 -31.40
C ALA A 119 -26.79 16.73 -31.87
N TYR A 120 -27.83 17.43 -32.33
CA TYR A 120 -29.02 16.82 -32.92
C TYR A 120 -28.69 16.00 -34.17
N ASP A 121 -27.91 16.56 -35.10
CA ASP A 121 -27.50 15.88 -36.34
C ASP A 121 -26.64 14.64 -36.05
N ILE A 122 -25.70 14.73 -35.12
CA ILE A 122 -24.84 13.62 -34.71
C ILE A 122 -25.67 12.49 -34.09
N MET A 123 -26.63 12.82 -33.23
CA MET A 123 -27.50 11.82 -32.59
C MET A 123 -28.47 11.14 -33.57
N ARG A 124 -28.83 11.82 -34.67
CA ARG A 124 -29.71 11.30 -35.71
C ARG A 124 -28.97 10.48 -36.76
N LEU A 125 -27.87 10.99 -37.29
CA LEU A 125 -27.07 10.33 -38.34
C LEU A 125 -26.20 9.21 -37.77
N ARG A 126 -25.72 9.39 -36.54
CA ARG A 126 -24.87 8.44 -35.79
C ARG A 126 -23.61 8.06 -36.55
N ASN A 127 -22.86 7.10 -35.99
CA ASN A 127 -21.58 6.65 -36.53
C ASN A 127 -21.67 5.23 -37.11
N PRO A 128 -21.15 5.01 -38.34
CA PRO A 128 -21.18 3.69 -38.98
C PRO A 128 -20.15 2.74 -38.37
N ALA A 129 -20.36 1.44 -38.54
CA ALA A 129 -19.45 0.40 -38.06
C ALA A 129 -18.03 0.52 -38.64
N THR A 130 -17.87 1.08 -39.84
CA THR A 130 -16.57 1.31 -40.47
C THR A 130 -15.68 2.28 -39.67
N ALA A 131 -16.27 3.34 -39.10
CA ALA A 131 -15.57 4.31 -38.26
C ALA A 131 -15.23 3.72 -36.88
N VAL A 132 -16.13 2.90 -36.31
CA VAL A 132 -15.86 2.15 -35.07
C VAL A 132 -14.72 1.14 -35.29
N ALA A 133 -14.68 0.47 -36.44
CA ALA A 133 -13.59 -0.43 -36.79
C ALA A 133 -12.25 0.32 -36.94
N ALA A 134 -12.26 1.57 -37.44
CA ALA A 134 -11.07 2.42 -37.47
C ALA A 134 -10.58 2.76 -36.06
N LEU A 135 -11.48 3.11 -35.14
CA LEU A 135 -11.15 3.31 -33.73
C LEU A 135 -10.56 2.05 -33.08
N ARG A 136 -11.14 0.87 -33.35
CA ARG A 136 -10.61 -0.40 -32.84
C ARG A 136 -9.20 -0.68 -33.36
N ARG A 137 -8.91 -0.37 -34.62
CA ARG A 137 -7.55 -0.47 -35.20
C ARG A 137 -6.58 0.51 -34.52
N ALA A 138 -6.98 1.77 -34.33
CA ALA A 138 -6.16 2.76 -33.64
C ALA A 138 -5.83 2.38 -32.19
N LEU A 139 -6.74 1.64 -31.53
CA LEU A 139 -6.58 1.17 -30.15
C LEU A 139 -6.02 -0.26 -30.05
N ALA A 140 -5.63 -0.91 -31.14
CA ALA A 140 -5.27 -2.33 -31.14
C ALA A 140 -4.16 -2.68 -30.13
N ALA A 141 -3.16 -1.81 -29.98
CA ALA A 141 -2.09 -2.01 -28.99
C ALA A 141 -2.62 -1.92 -27.55
N SER A 142 -3.44 -0.92 -27.24
CA SER A 142 -4.08 -0.74 -25.93
C SER A 142 -5.04 -1.88 -25.60
N ILE A 143 -5.83 -2.34 -26.58
CA ILE A 143 -6.72 -3.50 -26.45
C ILE A 143 -5.92 -4.75 -26.09
N ARG A 144 -4.82 -5.03 -26.81
CA ARG A 144 -3.92 -6.15 -26.47
C ARG A 144 -3.39 -6.03 -25.04
N GLN A 145 -2.94 -4.85 -24.62
CA GLN A 145 -2.44 -4.64 -23.26
C GLN A 145 -3.51 -4.85 -22.18
N VAL A 146 -4.75 -4.42 -22.43
CA VAL A 146 -5.87 -4.62 -21.51
C VAL A 146 -6.25 -6.09 -21.43
N ARG A 147 -6.35 -6.79 -22.56
CA ARG A 147 -6.58 -8.25 -22.61
C ARG A 147 -5.51 -9.01 -21.83
N THR A 148 -4.23 -8.78 -22.11
CA THR A 148 -3.14 -9.42 -21.37
C THR A 148 -3.20 -9.14 -19.87
N ARG A 149 -3.58 -7.92 -19.46
CA ARG A 149 -3.79 -7.60 -18.03
C ARG A 149 -4.98 -8.34 -17.43
N LYS A 150 -6.10 -8.47 -18.15
CA LYS A 150 -7.27 -9.23 -17.73
C LYS A 150 -6.96 -10.72 -17.66
N ASP A 151 -6.36 -11.29 -18.69
CA ASP A 151 -5.94 -12.69 -18.73
C ASP A 151 -4.95 -12.98 -17.59
N ALA A 152 -4.00 -12.09 -17.32
CA ALA A 152 -3.10 -12.22 -16.17
C ALA A 152 -3.82 -12.10 -14.81
N ARG A 153 -4.93 -11.36 -14.71
CA ARG A 153 -5.76 -11.26 -13.49
C ARG A 153 -6.68 -12.46 -13.32
N THR A 154 -7.33 -12.93 -14.38
CA THR A 154 -8.17 -14.13 -14.41
C THR A 154 -7.32 -15.37 -14.15
N THR A 155 -6.16 -15.47 -14.82
CA THR A 155 -5.16 -16.51 -14.54
C THR A 155 -4.66 -16.38 -13.10
N ALA A 156 -4.30 -15.19 -12.60
CA ALA A 156 -3.91 -15.02 -11.19
C ALA A 156 -5.02 -15.36 -10.17
N GLY A 157 -6.30 -15.19 -10.55
CA GLY A 157 -7.46 -15.59 -9.74
C GLY A 157 -7.69 -17.11 -9.73
N LEU A 158 -7.45 -17.79 -10.85
CA LEU A 158 -7.48 -19.25 -10.98
C LEU A 158 -6.21 -19.92 -10.42
N THR A 159 -5.05 -19.27 -10.50
CA THR A 159 -3.74 -19.75 -10.02
C THR A 159 -3.41 -19.26 -8.60
N VAL A 160 -4.41 -18.95 -7.77
CA VAL A 160 -4.23 -18.96 -6.30
C VAL A 160 -3.94 -20.39 -5.82
N ALA A 161 -4.35 -21.40 -6.58
CA ALA A 161 -3.77 -22.73 -6.53
C ALA A 161 -2.58 -22.82 -7.50
N THR A 162 -1.38 -23.04 -6.95
CA THR A 162 -0.18 -23.53 -7.65
C THR A 162 0.54 -22.58 -8.63
N THR A 163 1.63 -22.01 -8.09
CA THR A 163 2.96 -21.74 -8.73
C THR A 163 3.32 -20.28 -9.07
N PRO A 164 4.63 -19.90 -8.95
CA PRO A 164 5.09 -18.52 -8.79
C PRO A 164 5.45 -17.85 -10.12
N ARG A 165 5.03 -16.60 -10.26
CA ARG A 165 5.31 -15.71 -11.40
C ARG A 165 6.80 -15.39 -11.52
N THR A 166 7.32 -15.59 -12.73
CA THR A 166 8.59 -15.06 -13.21
C THR A 166 8.30 -14.07 -14.34
N THR A 167 9.16 -13.05 -14.47
CA THR A 167 9.28 -12.02 -15.53
C THR A 167 8.52 -10.70 -15.37
N GLY A 168 9.26 -9.60 -15.59
CA GLY A 168 8.72 -8.24 -15.80
C GLY A 168 9.20 -7.16 -14.83
N LEU A 169 10.51 -6.93 -14.74
CA LEU A 169 11.14 -5.84 -13.99
C LEU A 169 10.92 -4.46 -14.65
N LEU A 170 9.66 -4.06 -14.84
CA LEU A 170 9.23 -2.68 -15.12
C LEU A 170 7.89 -2.34 -14.45
N SER A 171 7.36 -3.25 -13.62
CA SER A 171 6.22 -3.02 -12.76
C SER A 171 6.65 -3.20 -11.31
N ALA A 172 7.58 -2.36 -10.85
CA ALA A 172 7.76 -2.14 -9.42
C ALA A 172 6.42 -1.61 -8.89
N ARG A 173 5.70 -2.48 -8.17
CA ARG A 173 4.41 -2.21 -7.54
C ARG A 173 4.63 -1.33 -6.30
N GLY A 174 4.98 -0.07 -6.55
CA GLY A 174 5.10 1.00 -5.57
C GLY A 174 5.26 2.32 -6.32
N THR A 175 4.16 2.93 -6.75
CA THR A 175 4.22 4.32 -7.25
C THR A 175 4.44 5.21 -6.03
N SER A 176 5.70 5.57 -5.73
CA SER A 176 6.00 6.60 -4.74
C SER A 176 5.03 7.78 -4.91
N VAL A 177 4.56 8.37 -3.81
CA VAL A 177 3.56 9.46 -3.84
C VAL A 177 4.04 10.59 -4.73
N LEU A 178 5.34 10.90 -4.73
CA LEU A 178 5.94 11.93 -5.60
C LEU A 178 5.95 11.52 -7.08
N ARG A 179 6.06 10.22 -7.39
CA ARG A 179 5.89 9.72 -8.76
C ARG A 179 4.42 9.71 -9.19
N LYS A 180 3.49 9.53 -8.27
CA LYS A 180 2.05 9.76 -8.52
C LYS A 180 1.80 11.24 -8.79
N VAL A 181 2.31 12.15 -7.95
CA VAL A 181 2.25 13.61 -8.18
C VAL A 181 2.87 13.97 -9.54
N ALA A 182 4.04 13.42 -9.87
CA ALA A 182 4.68 13.65 -11.17
C ALA A 182 3.85 13.14 -12.35
N ARG A 183 3.06 12.08 -12.17
CA ARG A 183 2.15 11.52 -13.20
C ARG A 183 0.82 12.25 -13.29
N THR A 184 0.20 12.58 -12.16
CA THR A 184 -1.20 13.01 -12.06
C THR A 184 -1.36 14.50 -11.77
N GLY A 185 -0.32 15.18 -11.29
CA GLY A 185 -0.36 16.57 -10.84
C GLY A 185 -1.09 16.77 -9.51
N ILE A 186 -1.95 15.84 -9.10
CA ILE A 186 -2.61 15.83 -7.78
C ILE A 186 -1.57 15.62 -6.68
N TYR A 187 -1.50 16.58 -5.75
CA TYR A 187 -0.69 16.51 -4.54
C TYR A 187 -1.55 16.71 -3.29
N ASP A 188 -1.07 16.17 -2.18
CA ASP A 188 -1.71 16.33 -0.87
C ASP A 188 -1.45 17.74 -0.34
N THR A 189 -2.51 18.56 -0.25
CA THR A 189 -2.45 19.94 0.23
C THR A 189 -2.20 20.06 1.73
N ALA A 190 -2.41 18.99 2.51
CA ALA A 190 -2.01 18.94 3.91
C ALA A 190 -0.49 18.78 4.06
N ARG A 191 0.17 18.19 3.05
CA ARG A 191 1.61 17.92 3.04
C ARG A 191 2.42 18.97 2.26
N TYR A 192 1.88 19.50 1.17
CA TYR A 192 2.50 20.54 0.36
C TYR A 192 1.54 21.73 0.27
N LYS A 193 1.96 22.88 0.78
CA LYS A 193 1.11 24.08 0.84
C LYS A 193 0.87 24.71 -0.52
N SER A 194 1.72 24.41 -1.51
CA SER A 194 1.60 24.96 -2.85
C SER A 194 2.13 24.04 -3.94
N ALA A 195 1.72 24.32 -5.18
CA ALA A 195 2.21 23.61 -6.36
C ALA A 195 3.74 23.73 -6.52
N SER A 196 4.33 24.89 -6.20
CA SER A 196 5.79 25.05 -6.25
C SER A 196 6.51 24.19 -5.22
N GLU A 197 5.93 24.00 -4.04
CA GLU A 197 6.49 23.11 -3.02
C GLU A 197 6.40 21.63 -3.45
N ALA A 198 5.28 21.25 -4.07
CA ALA A 198 5.12 19.92 -4.66
C ALA A 198 6.11 19.67 -5.82
N ARG A 199 6.33 20.66 -6.69
CA ARG A 199 7.34 20.58 -7.78
C ARG A 199 8.74 20.41 -7.22
N MET A 200 9.15 21.25 -6.27
CA MET A 200 10.46 21.14 -5.63
C MET A 200 10.65 19.79 -4.94
N ALA A 201 9.62 19.25 -4.30
CA ALA A 201 9.67 17.91 -3.70
C ALA A 201 9.87 16.81 -4.76
N VAL A 202 9.18 16.89 -5.90
CA VAL A 202 9.36 15.96 -7.02
C VAL A 202 10.76 16.08 -7.64
N LEU A 203 11.24 17.30 -7.90
CA LEU A 203 12.56 17.52 -8.51
C LEU A 203 13.70 17.11 -7.57
N SER A 204 13.62 17.43 -6.28
CA SER A 204 14.60 16.96 -5.27
C SER A 204 14.59 15.44 -5.12
N HIS A 205 13.42 14.81 -5.28
CA HIS A 205 13.34 13.37 -5.33
C HIS A 205 14.03 12.81 -6.58
N LEU A 206 13.79 13.37 -7.77
CA LEU A 206 14.41 12.93 -9.02
C LEU A 206 15.93 13.15 -9.05
N SER A 207 16.41 14.30 -8.56
CA SER A 207 17.85 14.64 -8.56
C SER A 207 18.68 13.75 -7.62
N ASN A 208 18.07 13.23 -6.55
CA ASN A 208 18.72 12.30 -5.63
C ASN A 208 18.97 10.89 -6.22
N PHE A 209 18.46 10.59 -7.42
CA PHE A 209 18.58 9.27 -8.08
C PHE A 209 19.42 9.28 -9.37
N SER A 210 20.38 10.20 -9.49
CA SER A 210 21.28 10.31 -10.65
C SER A 210 20.57 10.43 -12.01
N ILE A 211 19.29 10.85 -12.01
CA ILE A 211 18.55 11.22 -13.22
C ILE A 211 19.03 12.62 -13.62
N THR A 212 19.29 12.82 -14.91
CA THR A 212 19.73 14.11 -15.43
C THR A 212 18.54 14.96 -15.90
N LEU A 213 18.70 16.28 -15.92
CA LEU A 213 17.67 17.20 -16.40
C LEU A 213 17.14 16.85 -17.82
N PRO A 214 17.99 16.50 -18.81
CA PRO A 214 17.52 16.06 -20.13
C PRO A 214 16.58 14.85 -20.06
N GLN A 215 16.89 13.87 -19.20
CA GLN A 215 16.03 12.69 -19.02
C GLN A 215 14.68 13.02 -18.38
N VAL A 216 14.64 14.04 -17.51
CA VAL A 216 13.36 14.54 -16.97
C VAL A 216 12.56 15.20 -18.09
N GLN A 217 13.20 16.04 -18.91
CA GLN A 217 12.56 16.77 -20.01
C GLN A 217 11.95 15.83 -21.06
N GLU A 218 12.65 14.77 -21.46
CA GLU A 218 12.13 13.75 -22.38
C GLU A 218 10.86 13.05 -21.89
N ARG A 219 10.66 13.03 -20.56
CA ARG A 219 9.56 12.31 -19.90
C ARG A 219 8.40 13.21 -19.49
N LEU A 220 8.50 14.52 -19.67
CA LEU A 220 7.43 15.47 -19.32
C LEU A 220 6.15 15.26 -20.14
N THR A 221 6.25 14.73 -21.35
CA THR A 221 5.10 14.43 -22.22
C THR A 221 4.55 13.02 -22.04
N THR A 222 5.19 12.20 -21.21
CA THR A 222 4.83 10.80 -20.97
C THR A 222 4.62 10.55 -19.48
N ASP A 223 5.63 10.04 -18.78
CA ASP A 223 5.54 9.61 -17.38
C ASP A 223 5.47 10.77 -16.37
N PHE A 224 5.83 11.99 -16.77
CA PHE A 224 5.86 13.17 -15.90
C PHE A 224 4.89 14.28 -16.33
N ALA A 225 3.80 13.91 -17.02
CA ALA A 225 2.77 14.85 -17.47
C ALA A 225 2.15 15.67 -16.32
N GLY A 226 1.96 15.06 -15.15
CA GLY A 226 1.49 15.73 -13.95
C GLY A 226 2.45 16.79 -13.41
N LEU A 227 3.76 16.54 -13.48
CA LEU A 227 4.80 17.51 -13.14
C LEU A 227 4.77 18.70 -14.09
N ALA A 228 4.61 18.44 -15.40
CA ALA A 228 4.48 19.50 -16.39
C ALA A 228 3.25 20.39 -16.12
N ALA A 229 2.11 19.79 -15.77
CA ALA A 229 0.87 20.50 -15.44
C ALA A 229 1.00 21.42 -14.21
N LEU A 230 1.88 21.10 -13.26
CA LEU A 230 2.14 21.95 -12.09
C LEU A 230 2.84 23.28 -12.43
N TYR A 231 3.39 23.42 -13.63
CA TYR A 231 3.95 24.68 -14.13
C TYR A 231 2.92 25.58 -14.83
N GLN A 232 1.68 25.10 -15.00
CA GLN A 232 0.55 25.78 -15.66
C GLN A 232 0.73 25.98 -17.18
N ASP A 233 1.87 26.51 -17.62
CA ASP A 233 2.17 26.75 -19.03
C ASP A 233 3.63 26.43 -19.42
N MET A 234 3.87 26.31 -20.73
CA MET A 234 5.17 25.91 -21.29
C MET A 234 6.26 26.98 -21.18
N ALA A 235 5.90 28.27 -21.14
CA ALA A 235 6.85 29.35 -20.96
C ALA A 235 7.37 29.37 -19.51
N HIS A 236 6.47 29.14 -18.56
CA HIS A 236 6.76 29.05 -17.14
C HIS A 236 7.57 27.79 -16.81
N LEU A 237 7.24 26.66 -17.45
CA LEU A 237 8.00 25.42 -17.37
C LEU A 237 9.42 25.60 -17.90
N GLY A 238 9.58 26.14 -19.12
CA GLY A 238 10.89 26.33 -19.74
C GLY A 238 11.81 27.25 -18.93
N ARG A 239 11.23 28.29 -18.30
CA ARG A 239 11.98 29.23 -17.45
C ARG A 239 12.34 28.65 -16.07
N LEU A 240 11.41 27.98 -15.40
CA LEU A 240 11.58 27.56 -14.01
C LEU A 240 12.22 26.19 -13.84
N LEU A 241 11.97 25.25 -14.75
CA LEU A 241 12.44 23.87 -14.57
C LEU A 241 13.97 23.79 -14.39
N PRO A 242 14.82 24.48 -15.18
CA PRO A 242 16.27 24.47 -14.96
C PRO A 242 16.66 25.10 -13.60
N LEU A 243 16.02 26.21 -13.22
CA LEU A 243 16.30 26.92 -11.97
C LEU A 243 15.89 26.10 -10.73
N GLU A 244 14.72 25.48 -10.78
CA GLU A 244 14.22 24.60 -9.72
C GLU A 244 15.02 23.29 -9.65
N TRP A 245 15.53 22.81 -10.79
CA TRP A 245 16.43 21.66 -10.85
C TRP A 245 17.78 21.94 -10.18
N ASP A 246 18.40 23.09 -10.44
CA ASP A 246 19.65 23.47 -9.78
C ASP A 246 19.46 23.65 -8.27
N LYS A 247 18.35 24.25 -7.86
CA LYS A 247 17.98 24.36 -6.43
C LYS A 247 17.78 22.99 -5.79
N ALA A 248 17.12 22.07 -6.50
CA ALA A 248 16.90 20.71 -6.03
C ALA A 248 18.22 19.94 -5.87
N GLN A 249 19.15 20.06 -6.83
CA GLN A 249 20.49 19.47 -6.73
C GLN A 249 21.29 20.04 -5.56
N ALA A 250 21.30 21.37 -5.40
CA ALA A 250 21.99 22.03 -4.28
C ALA A 250 21.42 21.59 -2.92
N TRP A 251 20.09 21.50 -2.80
CA TRP A 251 19.42 21.04 -1.59
C TRP A 251 19.73 19.59 -1.25
N VAL A 252 19.77 18.70 -2.25
CA VAL A 252 20.16 17.29 -2.07
C VAL A 252 21.62 17.16 -1.66
N ALA A 253 22.53 17.90 -2.32
CA ALA A 253 23.95 17.91 -1.98
C ALA A 253 24.20 18.39 -0.54
N GLN A 254 23.43 19.37 -0.06
CA GLN A 254 23.52 19.87 1.32
C GLN A 254 23.04 18.85 2.35
N LYS A 255 22.05 18.00 2.02
CA LYS A 255 21.53 16.95 2.92
C LYS A 255 22.37 15.68 2.98
N GLN A 256 23.28 15.46 2.03
CA GLN A 256 24.24 14.36 2.09
C GLN A 256 25.42 14.65 3.05
N GLY A 257 25.53 15.89 3.55
CA GLY A 257 26.49 16.27 4.59
C GLY A 257 25.99 15.93 6.00
N VAL A 258 26.80 15.13 6.72
CA VAL A 258 26.75 14.76 8.16
C VAL A 258 25.38 14.22 8.66
N PRO A 259 25.26 12.92 8.96
CA PRO A 259 24.06 12.39 9.59
C PRO A 259 23.93 12.96 11.01
N ASN A 260 22.95 13.83 11.23
CA ASN A 260 22.51 14.15 12.58
C ASN A 260 21.99 12.86 13.22
N ALA A 261 22.70 12.40 14.25
CA ALA A 261 22.38 11.24 15.08
C ALA A 261 21.14 11.49 15.98
N GLY A 262 20.02 11.89 15.37
CA GLY A 262 18.73 11.89 16.02
C GLY A 262 18.29 10.46 16.24
N LYS A 263 18.17 10.04 17.50
CA LYS A 263 17.67 8.73 17.90
C LYS A 263 16.28 8.52 17.28
N GLU A 264 16.20 7.75 16.21
CA GLU A 264 14.94 7.22 15.67
C GLU A 264 14.36 6.26 16.72
N TYR A 265 13.42 6.75 17.52
CA TYR A 265 12.62 5.89 18.39
C TYR A 265 11.67 5.08 17.49
N SER A 266 11.90 3.77 17.40
CA SER A 266 10.89 2.87 16.84
C SER A 266 9.67 2.95 17.74
N ASN A 267 8.52 3.33 17.20
CA ASN A 267 7.25 3.24 17.92
C ASN A 267 7.03 1.79 18.33
N LYS A 268 7.34 1.47 19.60
CA LYS A 268 6.92 0.22 20.23
C LYS A 268 5.42 0.16 20.04
N CYS A 269 4.96 -0.84 19.31
CA CYS A 269 3.55 -1.11 19.25
C CYS A 269 3.21 -1.72 20.60
N ASP A 270 2.59 -0.92 21.47
CA ASP A 270 1.97 -1.41 22.71
C ASP A 270 0.86 -2.41 22.33
N THR A 271 1.28 -3.66 22.15
CA THR A 271 0.50 -4.81 22.61
C THR A 271 0.77 -4.85 24.11
N GLY A 272 -0.28 -4.75 24.92
CA GLY A 272 -0.20 -4.44 26.36
C GLY A 272 0.80 -5.26 27.17
N HIS A 273 1.00 -4.85 28.42
CA HIS A 273 1.91 -5.51 29.35
C HIS A 273 1.75 -7.04 29.32
N PRO A 274 2.87 -7.79 29.34
CA PRO A 274 2.80 -9.24 29.44
C PRO A 274 2.04 -9.57 30.73
N LEU A 275 0.84 -10.14 30.58
CA LEU A 275 0.17 -10.78 31.70
C LEU A 275 1.06 -11.96 32.10
N THR A 276 1.77 -11.81 33.22
CA THR A 276 2.42 -12.91 33.94
C THR A 276 1.32 -13.82 34.47
N HIS A 277 0.80 -14.70 33.61
CA HIS A 277 -0.08 -15.78 34.04
C HIS A 277 0.77 -17.01 34.39
N GLY A 278 0.68 -17.41 35.66
CA GLY A 278 0.97 -18.79 36.08
C GLY A 278 1.99 -18.89 37.20
N GLY A 279 1.49 -19.03 38.44
CA GLY A 279 2.25 -19.36 39.63
C GLY A 279 3.10 -20.62 39.47
N GLY A 280 4.39 -20.40 39.20
CA GLY A 280 5.45 -21.36 39.35
C GLY A 280 6.67 -20.60 39.85
N THR A 281 7.39 -21.17 40.81
CA THR A 281 8.66 -20.64 41.33
C THR A 281 9.75 -20.72 40.26
N ALA A 282 9.59 -19.97 39.17
CA ALA A 282 10.59 -19.82 38.13
C ALA A 282 11.42 -18.59 38.48
N GLU A 283 12.68 -18.82 38.85
CA GLU A 283 13.67 -17.76 39.05
C GLU A 283 13.56 -16.73 37.91
N VAL A 284 13.44 -15.45 38.28
CA VAL A 284 13.40 -14.35 37.32
C VAL A 284 14.70 -14.39 36.52
N ARG A 285 14.63 -14.87 35.27
CA ARG A 285 15.81 -14.94 34.41
C ARG A 285 16.39 -13.54 34.23
N SER A 286 17.71 -13.42 34.36
CA SER A 286 18.36 -12.14 34.12
C SER A 286 18.17 -11.70 32.66
N PRO A 287 18.01 -10.39 32.38
CA PRO A 287 17.89 -9.88 31.01
C PRO A 287 19.07 -10.31 30.11
N ALA A 288 20.27 -10.43 30.70
CA ALA A 288 21.46 -10.91 30.00
C ALA A 288 21.33 -12.39 29.58
N SER A 289 20.76 -13.25 30.44
CA SER A 289 20.49 -14.64 30.12
C SER A 289 19.47 -14.78 28.98
N VAL A 290 18.40 -13.96 29.00
CA VAL A 290 17.42 -13.93 27.91
C VAL A 290 18.06 -13.50 26.58
N MET A 291 18.91 -12.47 26.59
CA MET A 291 19.63 -12.05 25.38
C MET A 291 20.61 -13.11 24.87
N ALA A 292 21.29 -13.82 25.78
CA ALA A 292 22.20 -14.91 25.42
C ALA A 292 21.43 -16.06 24.74
N GLU A 293 20.29 -16.47 25.30
CA GLU A 293 19.45 -17.51 24.67
C GLU A 293 18.92 -17.06 23.31
N ILE A 294 18.52 -15.80 23.14
CA ILE A 294 18.12 -15.26 21.82
C ILE A 294 19.29 -15.32 20.81
N ASN A 295 20.53 -15.07 21.25
CA ASN A 295 21.71 -15.22 20.40
C ASN A 295 21.93 -16.68 19.97
N ASP A 296 21.75 -17.62 20.91
CA ASP A 296 21.86 -19.06 20.66
C ASP A 296 20.77 -19.54 19.68
N LEU A 297 19.54 -19.06 19.84
CA LEU A 297 18.43 -19.32 18.92
C LEU A 297 18.73 -18.79 17.51
N GLU A 298 19.35 -17.63 17.40
CA GLU A 298 19.78 -17.06 16.11
C GLU A 298 20.89 -17.91 15.47
N ASN A 299 21.83 -18.45 16.25
CA ASN A 299 22.85 -19.38 15.74
C ASN A 299 22.22 -20.65 15.16
N VAL A 300 21.29 -21.27 15.90
CA VAL A 300 20.58 -22.47 15.45
C VAL A 300 19.70 -22.18 14.23
N LEU A 301 19.07 -21.00 14.19
CA LEU A 301 18.31 -20.55 13.02
C LEU A 301 19.16 -20.67 11.76
N TYR A 302 20.33 -20.01 11.73
CA TYR A 302 21.16 -19.95 10.54
C TYR A 302 21.95 -21.23 10.27
N ALA A 303 22.29 -22.00 11.29
CA ALA A 303 23.08 -23.22 11.14
C ALA A 303 22.24 -24.38 10.56
N ILE A 304 20.99 -24.53 11.00
CA ILE A 304 20.18 -25.73 10.69
C ILE A 304 18.76 -25.38 10.24
N LEU A 305 18.03 -24.57 11.01
CA LEU A 305 16.60 -24.38 10.75
C LEU A 305 16.31 -23.71 9.41
N ASP A 306 17.19 -22.83 8.95
CA ASP A 306 17.01 -22.13 7.68
C ASP A 306 16.95 -23.11 6.49
N GLN A 307 17.80 -24.14 6.52
CA GLN A 307 17.82 -25.21 5.53
C GLN A 307 16.62 -26.16 5.69
N ARG A 308 16.30 -26.58 6.92
CA ARG A 308 15.12 -27.42 7.19
C ARG A 308 13.81 -26.76 6.74
N LEU A 309 13.68 -25.45 6.97
CA LEU A 309 12.53 -24.69 6.50
C LEU A 309 12.53 -24.54 4.98
N ALA A 310 13.68 -24.54 4.30
CA ALA A 310 13.72 -24.54 2.83
C ALA A 310 13.12 -25.82 2.22
N GLU A 311 13.21 -26.96 2.93
CA GLU A 311 12.65 -28.25 2.49
C GLU A 311 11.12 -28.29 2.50
N THR A 312 10.44 -27.37 3.18
CA THR A 312 8.96 -27.31 3.22
C THR A 312 8.35 -26.71 1.93
N GLY A 313 9.12 -26.69 0.84
CA GLY A 313 8.71 -26.17 -0.46
C GLY A 313 8.53 -24.65 -0.48
N ARG A 314 7.54 -24.16 -1.26
CA ARG A 314 7.38 -22.71 -1.54
C ARG A 314 7.12 -21.86 -0.29
N GLU A 315 6.44 -22.43 0.70
CA GLU A 315 6.14 -21.70 1.93
C GLU A 315 7.38 -21.54 2.82
N GLY A 316 8.40 -22.38 2.62
CA GLY A 316 9.66 -22.37 3.35
C GLY A 316 10.35 -21.02 3.35
N ILE A 317 10.35 -20.32 2.21
CA ILE A 317 10.91 -18.97 2.09
C ILE A 317 10.22 -18.02 3.08
N THR A 318 8.90 -18.09 3.20
CA THR A 318 8.16 -17.19 4.10
C THR A 318 8.30 -17.60 5.56
N LEU A 319 8.37 -18.92 5.85
CA LEU A 319 8.59 -19.44 7.20
C LEU A 319 9.95 -19.01 7.76
N ARG A 320 10.99 -19.01 6.93
CA ARG A 320 12.35 -18.53 7.28
C ARG A 320 12.33 -17.08 7.75
N PHE A 321 11.62 -16.21 7.03
CA PHE A 321 11.46 -14.80 7.40
C PHE A 321 10.51 -14.59 8.59
N LEU A 322 9.48 -15.44 8.73
CA LEU A 322 8.60 -15.40 9.90
C LEU A 322 9.37 -15.75 11.18
N LEU A 323 10.23 -16.76 11.16
CA LEU A 323 11.07 -17.10 12.31
C LEU A 323 12.05 -15.96 12.66
N ARG A 324 12.66 -15.34 11.65
CA ARG A 324 13.48 -14.12 11.84
C ARG A 324 12.67 -12.99 12.48
N ALA A 325 11.42 -12.79 12.05
CA ALA A 325 10.53 -11.78 12.63
C ALA A 325 10.21 -12.10 14.10
N VAL A 326 9.90 -13.36 14.43
CA VAL A 326 9.62 -13.81 15.80
C VAL A 326 10.82 -13.57 16.72
N ILE A 327 12.03 -13.99 16.31
CA ILE A 327 13.27 -13.74 17.05
C ILE A 327 13.56 -12.22 17.13
N GLY A 328 13.29 -11.47 16.08
CA GLY A 328 13.43 -10.01 16.06
C GLY A 328 12.53 -9.32 17.08
N PHE A 329 11.27 -9.74 17.20
CA PHE A 329 10.35 -9.22 18.23
C PHE A 329 10.78 -9.62 19.64
N ALA A 330 11.20 -10.87 19.85
CA ALA A 330 11.74 -11.32 21.13
C ALA A 330 12.93 -10.48 21.57
N ARG A 331 13.87 -10.23 20.65
CA ARG A 331 15.04 -9.36 20.89
C ARG A 331 14.63 -7.93 21.20
N ALA A 332 13.69 -7.37 20.44
CA ALA A 332 13.23 -5.99 20.62
C ALA A 332 12.48 -5.78 21.94
N LYS A 333 11.70 -6.78 22.38
CA LYS A 333 10.95 -6.74 23.65
C LYS A 333 11.77 -7.19 24.85
N GLY A 334 12.90 -7.85 24.64
CA GLY A 334 13.73 -8.35 25.74
C GLY A 334 13.18 -9.61 26.42
N THR A 335 12.37 -10.41 25.73
CA THR A 335 11.65 -11.55 26.30
C THR A 335 11.59 -12.72 25.33
N LEU A 336 11.54 -13.94 25.86
CA LEU A 336 11.29 -15.17 25.09
C LEU A 336 9.79 -15.41 24.84
N LEU A 337 8.92 -14.70 25.57
CA LEU A 337 7.48 -14.71 25.37
C LEU A 337 7.10 -13.66 24.32
N VAL A 338 6.64 -14.11 23.16
CA VAL A 338 6.24 -13.28 22.03
C VAL A 338 4.72 -13.27 21.91
N ASP A 339 4.13 -12.22 22.47
CA ASP A 339 2.70 -11.86 22.47
C ASP A 339 2.40 -10.84 21.35
N VAL A 340 2.73 -11.21 20.11
CA VAL A 340 2.68 -10.30 18.96
C VAL A 340 1.59 -10.74 17.97
N GLY A 341 0.65 -9.85 17.68
CA GLY A 341 -0.46 -10.17 16.79
C GLY A 341 -0.04 -10.38 15.33
N CYS A 342 -0.81 -11.18 14.59
CA CYS A 342 -0.58 -11.49 13.17
C CYS A 342 -0.39 -10.24 12.30
N ARG A 343 -1.09 -9.13 12.61
CA ARG A 343 -0.94 -7.85 11.90
C ARG A 343 0.44 -7.21 12.07
N SER A 344 1.07 -7.33 13.25
CA SER A 344 2.42 -6.81 13.48
C SER A 344 3.47 -7.58 12.68
N PHE A 345 3.38 -8.91 12.67
CA PHE A 345 4.22 -9.76 11.82
C PHE A 345 3.98 -9.48 10.34
N ALA A 346 2.73 -9.28 9.93
CA ALA A 346 2.35 -8.95 8.57
C ALA A 346 2.98 -7.64 8.11
N ARG A 347 3.02 -6.63 8.99
CA ARG A 347 3.73 -5.37 8.76
C ARG A 347 5.22 -5.61 8.56
N GLU A 348 5.85 -6.29 9.51
CA GLU A 348 7.29 -6.56 9.49
C GLU A 348 7.72 -7.34 8.24
N MET A 349 6.88 -8.24 7.75
CA MET A 349 7.18 -9.08 6.58
C MET A 349 6.65 -8.54 5.24
N GLY A 350 5.89 -7.43 5.24
CA GLY A 350 5.19 -6.97 4.04
C GLY A 350 4.20 -7.99 3.47
N LYS A 351 3.47 -8.69 4.34
CA LYS A 351 2.47 -9.70 3.96
C LYS A 351 1.09 -9.32 4.46
N HIS A 352 0.08 -10.08 4.04
CA HIS A 352 -1.26 -10.01 4.59
C HIS A 352 -1.33 -10.78 5.93
N HIS A 353 -2.12 -10.28 6.89
CA HIS A 353 -2.24 -10.89 8.22
C HIS A 353 -2.83 -12.32 8.18
N GLY A 354 -3.74 -12.61 7.25
CA GLY A 354 -4.26 -13.97 7.04
C GLY A 354 -3.17 -14.97 6.60
N THR A 355 -2.15 -14.51 5.86
CA THR A 355 -1.00 -15.35 5.52
C THR A 355 -0.20 -15.69 6.76
N ILE A 356 0.00 -14.73 7.66
CA ILE A 356 0.70 -14.97 8.93
C ILE A 356 -0.08 -15.95 9.81
N ALA A 357 -1.40 -15.75 9.96
CA ALA A 357 -2.25 -16.62 10.76
C ALA A 357 -2.20 -18.08 10.27
N ARG A 358 -2.13 -18.30 8.96
CA ARG A 358 -1.97 -19.62 8.35
C ARG A 358 -0.57 -20.22 8.56
N LEU A 359 0.47 -19.39 8.59
CA LEU A 359 1.87 -19.84 8.64
C LEU A 359 2.40 -20.02 10.07
N LEU A 360 1.89 -19.31 11.08
CA LEU A 360 2.34 -19.45 12.47
C LEU A 360 2.20 -20.89 13.00
N PRO A 361 1.05 -21.59 12.85
CA PRO A 361 0.93 -22.99 13.27
C PRO A 361 1.88 -23.93 12.50
N ARG A 362 2.13 -23.64 11.22
CA ARG A 362 3.12 -24.40 10.42
C ARG A 362 4.53 -24.14 10.91
N LEU A 363 4.86 -22.90 11.26
CA LEU A 363 6.15 -22.54 11.82
C LEU A 363 6.36 -23.28 13.15
N VAL A 364 5.39 -23.28 14.06
CA VAL A 364 5.44 -24.07 15.31
C VAL A 364 5.79 -25.52 15.02
N ARG A 365 5.07 -26.17 14.10
CA ARG A 365 5.30 -27.57 13.70
C ARG A 365 6.71 -27.81 13.13
N HIS A 366 7.19 -26.91 12.28
CA HIS A 366 8.49 -27.07 11.60
C HIS A 366 9.67 -26.46 12.37
N SER A 367 9.41 -25.75 13.47
CA SER A 367 10.44 -25.13 14.32
C SER A 367 11.19 -26.12 15.20
N GLY A 368 10.88 -27.43 15.13
CA GLY A 368 11.53 -28.50 15.91
C GLY A 368 11.58 -28.25 17.41
N GLY A 369 10.56 -27.60 17.96
CA GLY A 369 10.46 -27.25 19.38
C GLY A 369 10.99 -25.86 19.74
N MET A 370 11.59 -25.11 18.80
CA MET A 370 12.06 -23.75 19.07
C MET A 370 10.94 -22.79 19.45
N LEU A 371 9.77 -22.98 18.82
CA LEU A 371 8.63 -22.09 18.93
C LEU A 371 7.41 -22.93 19.33
N SER A 372 6.82 -22.60 20.47
CA SER A 372 5.62 -23.27 20.98
C SER A 372 4.50 -22.25 21.20
N LYS A 373 3.27 -22.58 20.82
CA LYS A 373 2.10 -21.75 21.15
C LYS A 373 1.68 -22.03 22.59
N LEU A 374 1.57 -20.99 23.41
CA LEU A 374 1.11 -21.10 24.79
C LEU A 374 -0.38 -20.83 24.93
N GLN A 375 -0.85 -19.74 24.30
CA GLN A 375 -2.23 -19.28 24.46
C GLN A 375 -2.76 -18.71 23.14
N ASP A 376 -4.07 -18.88 22.95
CA ASP A 376 -4.81 -18.23 21.87
C ASP A 376 -5.07 -16.74 22.20
N ALA A 377 -5.23 -15.93 21.16
CA ALA A 377 -5.57 -14.52 21.30
C ALA A 377 -6.91 -14.33 22.05
N GLN A 378 -6.93 -13.45 23.05
CA GLN A 378 -8.12 -13.13 23.84
C GLN A 378 -8.27 -11.61 24.01
N GLY A 379 -9.44 -11.08 23.65
CA GLY A 379 -9.75 -9.65 23.77
C GLY A 379 -8.72 -8.77 23.05
N ARG A 380 -7.97 -7.97 23.81
CA ARG A 380 -6.90 -7.10 23.29
C ARG A 380 -5.56 -7.83 23.13
N HIS A 381 -5.41 -9.01 23.73
CA HIS A 381 -4.18 -9.80 23.72
C HIS A 381 -4.07 -10.64 22.46
N ALA A 382 -2.85 -10.71 21.91
CA ALA A 382 -2.53 -11.56 20.78
C ALA A 382 -2.28 -13.00 21.23
N ASP A 383 -2.16 -13.91 20.25
CA ASP A 383 -1.60 -15.24 20.51
C ASP A 383 -0.22 -15.10 21.18
N SER A 384 0.03 -15.92 22.20
CA SER A 384 1.30 -15.94 22.92
C SER A 384 2.13 -17.14 22.48
N TYR A 385 3.35 -16.88 22.05
CA TYR A 385 4.31 -17.90 21.65
C TYR A 385 5.55 -17.86 22.55
N LEU A 386 6.07 -19.01 22.93
CA LEU A 386 7.32 -19.13 23.67
C LEU A 386 8.44 -19.56 22.74
N LEU A 387 9.53 -18.79 22.75
CA LEU A 387 10.82 -19.22 22.23
C LEU A 387 11.59 -19.96 23.31
N GLY A 388 12.23 -21.06 22.95
CA GLY A 388 13.13 -21.77 23.84
C GLY A 388 14.14 -22.57 23.05
N LEU A 389 15.36 -22.70 23.58
CA LEU A 389 16.39 -23.53 22.97
C LEU A 389 16.17 -25.01 23.32
N PRO A 390 15.75 -25.87 22.37
CA PRO A 390 15.55 -27.29 22.64
C PRO A 390 16.89 -27.99 22.92
N GLU A 391 16.88 -29.02 23.79
CA GLU A 391 18.09 -29.73 24.24
C GLU A 391 18.96 -30.21 23.07
N GLN A 392 18.31 -30.78 22.06
CA GLN A 392 18.91 -31.31 20.84
C GLN A 392 19.73 -30.29 20.02
N TRP A 393 19.61 -28.99 20.30
CA TRP A 393 20.34 -27.93 19.57
C TRP A 393 21.31 -27.12 20.42
N LYS A 394 21.50 -27.48 21.69
CA LYS A 394 22.47 -26.80 22.56
C LYS A 394 23.90 -26.88 22.01
N ASP A 395 24.29 -28.03 21.50
CA ASP A 395 25.63 -28.22 20.94
C ASP A 395 25.84 -27.39 19.67
N VAL A 396 24.80 -27.28 18.84
CA VAL A 396 24.80 -26.46 17.62
C VAL A 396 24.91 -24.98 17.98
N ALA A 397 24.16 -24.51 18.98
CA ALA A 397 24.24 -23.13 19.45
C ALA A 397 25.65 -22.78 19.93
N LYS A 398 26.26 -23.65 20.75
CA LYS A 398 27.61 -23.47 21.31
C LYS A 398 28.72 -23.54 20.25
N ALA A 399 28.52 -24.31 19.19
CA ALA A 399 29.49 -24.46 18.10
C ALA A 399 29.66 -23.17 17.25
N HIS A 400 28.75 -22.20 17.39
CA HIS A 400 28.76 -20.97 16.60
C HIS A 400 28.84 -19.74 17.49
N ALA A 401 29.73 -18.80 17.13
CA ALA A 401 29.74 -17.48 17.74
C ALA A 401 28.62 -16.62 17.14
N TRP A 402 27.83 -15.97 18.00
CA TRP A 402 26.81 -15.02 17.55
C TRP A 402 27.45 -13.86 16.77
N ARG A 403 26.87 -13.54 15.62
CA ARG A 403 27.32 -12.43 14.78
C ARG A 403 26.56 -11.17 15.16
N LYS A 404 27.29 -10.13 15.55
CA LYS A 404 26.71 -8.83 15.89
C LYS A 404 25.92 -8.27 14.69
N GLY A 405 24.68 -7.88 14.94
CA GLY A 405 23.82 -7.29 13.91
C GLY A 405 22.35 -7.22 14.33
N LYS A 406 21.51 -6.64 13.48
CA LYS A 406 20.06 -6.68 13.62
C LYS A 406 19.51 -7.84 12.79
N ILE A 407 18.63 -8.62 13.39
CA ILE A 407 17.79 -9.59 12.67
C ILE A 407 16.54 -8.88 12.16
N TYR A 408 16.16 -9.15 10.92
CA TYR A 408 15.02 -8.53 10.28
C TYR A 408 14.04 -9.60 9.84
N GLY A 409 12.74 -9.36 10.02
CA GLY A 409 11.72 -10.24 9.44
C GLY A 409 11.80 -10.19 7.92
N ILE A 410 11.69 -9.00 7.32
CA ILE A 410 12.22 -8.74 5.98
C ILE A 410 12.71 -7.28 5.96
N ARG A 411 13.89 -7.00 5.40
CA ARG A 411 14.32 -5.59 5.28
C ARG A 411 13.37 -4.87 4.33
N PRO A 412 13.04 -3.58 4.57
CA PRO A 412 12.05 -2.85 3.79
C PRO A 412 12.25 -2.99 2.28
N VAL A 413 13.47 -2.77 1.76
CA VAL A 413 13.79 -2.87 0.33
C VAL A 413 13.28 -4.17 -0.33
N PHE A 414 13.30 -5.29 0.39
CA PHE A 414 12.87 -6.59 -0.12
C PHE A 414 11.36 -6.84 -0.05
N ARG A 415 10.57 -5.90 0.50
CA ARG A 415 9.11 -5.89 0.31
C ARG A 415 8.79 -5.64 -1.17
N ALA A 416 9.60 -4.83 -1.86
CA ALA A 416 9.50 -4.60 -3.29
C ALA A 416 10.30 -5.61 -4.13
N LEU A 417 11.56 -5.89 -3.77
CA LEU A 417 12.41 -6.83 -4.53
C LEU A 417 12.02 -8.30 -4.35
N GLY A 418 11.39 -8.63 -3.22
CA GLY A 418 10.90 -9.97 -2.91
C GLY A 418 11.79 -10.77 -1.95
N ALA A 419 11.18 -11.78 -1.34
CA ALA A 419 11.82 -12.65 -0.36
C ALA A 419 13.00 -13.49 -0.91
N PRO A 420 12.99 -13.99 -2.16
CA PRO A 420 14.16 -14.66 -2.73
C PRO A 420 15.39 -13.75 -2.80
N ALA A 421 15.23 -12.49 -3.23
CA ALA A 421 16.29 -11.50 -3.26
C ALA A 421 16.87 -11.23 -1.86
N ALA A 422 16.01 -11.17 -0.83
CA ALA A 422 16.43 -11.02 0.56
C ALA A 422 17.35 -12.17 1.02
N LEU A 423 17.00 -13.42 0.69
CA LEU A 423 17.81 -14.59 1.05
C LEU A 423 19.16 -14.58 0.34
N VAL A 424 19.19 -14.22 -0.95
CA VAL A 424 20.43 -14.11 -1.73
C VAL A 424 21.33 -13.02 -1.14
N TYR A 425 20.77 -11.85 -0.84
CA TYR A 425 21.52 -10.76 -0.23
C TYR A 425 22.07 -11.14 1.16
N GLU A 426 21.25 -11.75 2.00
CA GLU A 426 21.66 -12.21 3.34
C GLU A 426 22.73 -13.30 3.26
N ALA A 427 22.68 -14.19 2.26
CA ALA A 427 23.71 -15.20 2.03
C ALA A 427 25.07 -14.57 1.63
N ILE A 428 25.06 -13.46 0.89
CA ILE A 428 26.29 -12.70 0.59
C ILE A 428 26.77 -11.98 1.85
N GLU A 429 25.87 -11.32 2.59
CA GLU A 429 26.18 -10.60 3.84
C GLU A 429 26.79 -11.51 4.91
N ARG A 430 26.29 -12.75 5.00
CA ARG A 430 26.75 -13.75 5.97
C ARG A 430 27.83 -14.68 5.42
N GLY A 431 28.09 -14.65 4.12
CA GLY A 431 29.16 -15.42 3.49
C GLY A 431 30.53 -15.03 4.05
N ARG A 432 31.42 -16.02 4.21
CA ARG A 432 32.84 -15.74 4.51
C ARG A 432 33.56 -15.56 3.17
N HIS A 433 34.12 -14.38 2.90
CA HIS A 433 34.85 -14.02 1.68
C HIS A 433 34.01 -14.17 0.40
N SER A 434 33.44 -13.06 -0.07
CA SER A 434 32.74 -12.88 -1.35
C SER A 434 32.29 -14.20 -2.02
N PRO A 435 31.11 -14.75 -1.68
CA PRO A 435 30.76 -16.11 -2.09
C PRO A 435 30.53 -16.26 -3.60
N THR A 436 30.76 -17.47 -4.11
CA THR A 436 30.44 -17.78 -5.51
C THR A 436 28.94 -18.02 -5.68
N THR A 437 28.43 -17.98 -6.91
CA THR A 437 27.03 -18.33 -7.21
C THR A 437 26.67 -19.75 -6.70
N ALA A 438 27.60 -20.70 -6.74
CA ALA A 438 27.36 -22.06 -6.25
C ALA A 438 27.22 -22.12 -4.71
N ASP A 439 28.01 -21.31 -4.00
CA ASP A 439 27.91 -21.21 -2.55
C ASP A 439 26.60 -20.56 -2.11
N ILE A 440 26.15 -19.55 -2.84
CA ILE A 440 24.86 -18.89 -2.60
C ILE A 440 23.70 -19.86 -2.85
N VAL A 441 23.76 -20.68 -3.91
CA VAL A 441 22.75 -21.74 -4.16
C VAL A 441 22.69 -22.70 -2.98
N ARG A 442 23.84 -23.19 -2.50
CA ARG A 442 23.92 -24.09 -1.35
C ARG A 442 23.39 -23.43 -0.06
N ALA A 443 23.81 -22.20 0.22
CA ALA A 443 23.44 -21.47 1.43
C ALA A 443 21.95 -21.07 1.46
N THR A 444 21.36 -20.76 0.32
CA THR A 444 19.95 -20.33 0.24
C THR A 444 18.97 -21.49 0.01
N GLY A 445 19.42 -22.62 -0.56
CA GLY A 445 18.54 -23.71 -0.98
C GLY A 445 17.63 -23.35 -2.16
N LEU A 446 17.87 -22.22 -2.83
CA LEU A 446 17.11 -21.78 -3.99
C LEU A 446 17.65 -22.42 -5.28
N SER A 447 16.80 -22.55 -6.29
CA SER A 447 17.23 -23.07 -7.59
C SER A 447 18.28 -22.15 -8.24
N ARG A 448 19.24 -22.72 -8.98
CA ARG A 448 20.29 -21.96 -9.68
C ARG A 448 19.74 -20.86 -10.60
N PRO A 449 18.68 -21.08 -11.41
CA PRO A 449 18.06 -20.01 -12.19
C PRO A 449 17.48 -18.88 -11.34
N THR A 450 16.85 -19.20 -10.20
CA THR A 450 16.34 -18.19 -9.26
C THR A 450 17.49 -17.37 -8.68
N VAL A 451 18.54 -18.01 -8.17
CA VAL A 451 19.69 -17.29 -7.62
C VAL A 451 20.33 -16.38 -8.67
N HIS A 452 20.51 -16.86 -9.90
CA HIS A 452 21.05 -16.05 -10.98
C HIS A 452 20.18 -14.82 -11.28
N LYS A 453 18.86 -15.00 -11.40
CA LYS A 453 17.91 -13.91 -11.59
C LYS A 453 18.00 -12.86 -10.49
N GLU A 454 17.95 -13.29 -9.23
CA GLU A 454 17.98 -12.36 -8.10
C GLU A 454 19.34 -11.65 -7.95
N LEU A 455 20.45 -12.33 -8.27
CA LEU A 455 21.78 -11.68 -8.31
C LEU A 455 21.83 -10.56 -9.35
N MET A 456 21.25 -10.77 -10.54
CA MET A 456 21.16 -9.71 -11.55
C MET A 456 20.30 -8.55 -11.06
N THR A 457 19.13 -8.84 -10.49
CA THR A 457 18.24 -7.81 -9.92
C THR A 457 18.93 -6.98 -8.83
N LEU A 458 19.69 -7.62 -7.94
CA LEU A 458 20.43 -6.93 -6.88
C LEU A 458 21.60 -6.10 -7.42
N ALA A 459 22.26 -6.56 -8.48
CA ALA A 459 23.33 -5.83 -9.15
C ALA A 459 22.80 -4.60 -9.90
N GLU A 460 21.63 -4.71 -10.55
CA GLU A 460 20.98 -3.60 -11.27
C GLU A 460 20.61 -2.42 -10.36
N VAL A 461 20.26 -2.68 -9.09
CA VAL A 461 20.00 -1.65 -8.07
C VAL A 461 21.25 -1.30 -7.25
N SER A 462 22.43 -1.70 -7.73
CA SER A 462 23.73 -1.42 -7.11
C SER A 462 23.84 -1.90 -5.66
N MET A 463 23.13 -2.96 -5.26
CA MET A 463 23.24 -3.53 -3.90
C MET A 463 24.43 -4.47 -3.75
N ILE A 464 24.81 -5.12 -4.84
CA ILE A 464 25.92 -6.07 -4.91
C ILE A 464 26.68 -5.86 -6.20
N GLU A 465 27.92 -6.32 -6.23
CA GLU A 465 28.74 -6.35 -7.44
C GLU A 465 29.46 -7.70 -7.57
N ARG A 466 29.90 -7.97 -8.80
CA ARG A 466 30.67 -9.17 -9.12
C ARG A 466 32.14 -8.81 -9.31
N HIS A 467 33.01 -9.36 -8.48
CA HIS A 467 34.45 -9.14 -8.51
C HIS A 467 35.19 -10.48 -8.56
N HIS A 468 36.03 -10.70 -9.58
CA HIS A 468 36.77 -11.96 -9.82
C HIS A 468 35.94 -13.25 -9.67
N GLY A 469 34.69 -13.25 -10.16
CA GLY A 469 33.82 -14.44 -10.10
C GLY A 469 33.09 -14.65 -8.78
N ALA A 470 33.34 -13.78 -7.80
CA ALA A 470 32.73 -13.75 -6.48
C ALA A 470 31.75 -12.56 -6.36
N TRP A 471 30.78 -12.66 -5.46
CA TRP A 471 29.80 -11.59 -5.19
C TRP A 471 30.11 -10.87 -3.89
N GLN A 472 30.02 -9.54 -3.89
CA GLN A 472 30.23 -8.74 -2.68
C GLN A 472 29.17 -7.64 -2.55
N ILE A 473 28.90 -7.23 -1.31
CA ILE A 473 27.98 -6.12 -1.02
C ILE A 473 28.69 -4.81 -1.30
N LEU A 474 27.99 -3.93 -2.03
CA LEU A 474 28.41 -2.55 -2.20
C LEU A 474 28.07 -1.77 -0.94
N HIS A 475 29.09 -1.48 -0.12
CA HIS A 475 28.91 -0.82 1.17
C HIS A 475 28.53 0.66 1.04
N ALA A 476 28.82 1.28 -0.11
CA ALA A 476 28.39 2.64 -0.44
C ALA A 476 26.86 2.75 -0.60
N THR A 477 26.16 1.63 -0.80
CA THR A 477 24.74 1.61 -1.12
C THR A 477 23.88 1.58 0.14
N ASN A 478 23.04 2.60 0.30
CA ASN A 478 22.10 2.68 1.41
C ASN A 478 20.77 1.97 1.08
N LEU A 479 20.51 0.84 1.75
CA LEU A 479 19.28 0.05 1.56
C LEU A 479 18.00 0.83 1.86
N ARG A 480 18.06 1.83 2.76
CA ARG A 480 16.91 2.69 3.08
C ARG A 480 16.54 3.55 1.88
N HIS A 481 17.52 4.16 1.22
CA HIS A 481 17.28 4.98 0.02
C HIS A 481 16.71 4.15 -1.14
N ILE A 482 17.16 2.90 -1.30
CA ILE A 482 16.57 2.01 -2.31
C ILE A 482 15.13 1.64 -1.94
N ALA A 483 14.85 1.39 -0.66
CA ALA A 483 13.48 1.14 -0.21
C ALA A 483 12.55 2.34 -0.48
N GLU A 484 13.02 3.56 -0.22
CA GLU A 484 12.32 4.81 -0.53
C GLU A 484 12.10 4.96 -2.05
N TRP A 485 13.12 4.68 -2.86
CA TRP A 485 13.01 4.69 -4.33
C TRP A 485 11.96 3.72 -4.87
N LEU A 486 11.88 2.53 -4.27
CA LEU A 486 10.92 1.49 -4.64
C LEU A 486 9.50 1.75 -4.09
N GLY A 487 9.28 2.85 -3.37
CA GLY A 487 7.98 3.20 -2.78
C GLY A 487 7.59 2.33 -1.57
N VAL A 488 8.55 1.63 -0.97
CA VAL A 488 8.28 0.72 0.16
C VAL A 488 7.84 1.48 1.39
N GLN A 489 8.38 2.69 1.59
CA GLN A 489 8.12 3.48 2.78
C GLN A 489 6.64 3.87 2.85
N GLU A 490 6.06 4.27 1.72
CA GLU A 490 4.64 4.60 1.64
C GLU A 490 3.76 3.35 1.83
N ASP A 491 4.13 2.21 1.25
CA ASP A 491 3.44 0.93 1.49
C ASP A 491 3.49 0.51 2.96
N TYR A 492 4.63 0.78 3.63
CA TYR A 492 4.81 0.52 5.06
C TYR A 492 3.94 1.44 5.91
N GLU A 493 3.91 2.74 5.60
CA GLU A 493 3.10 3.75 6.29
C GLU A 493 1.60 3.49 6.10
N TYR A 494 1.16 3.16 4.89
CA TYR A 494 -0.21 2.76 4.60
C TYR A 494 -0.61 1.51 5.39
N GLN A 495 0.25 0.49 5.42
CA GLN A 495 -0.04 -0.69 6.23
C GLN A 495 -0.08 -0.36 7.73
N CYS A 496 0.77 0.56 8.21
CA CYS A 496 0.73 1.03 9.59
C CYS A 496 -0.58 1.76 9.92
N SER A 497 -1.03 2.69 9.06
CA SER A 497 -2.27 3.44 9.27
C SER A 497 -3.49 2.51 9.25
N LEU A 498 -3.54 1.58 8.30
CA LEU A 498 -4.58 0.55 8.22
C LEU A 498 -4.62 -0.32 9.49
N ILE A 499 -3.47 -0.81 9.96
CA ILE A 499 -3.40 -1.63 11.17
C ILE A 499 -3.84 -0.83 12.40
N ARG A 500 -3.45 0.45 12.51
CA ARG A 500 -3.88 1.33 13.60
C ARG A 500 -5.38 1.53 13.60
N ALA A 501 -5.98 1.87 12.46
CA ALA A 501 -7.42 2.05 12.32
C ALA A 501 -8.19 0.77 12.66
N GLN A 502 -7.74 -0.39 12.16
CA GLN A 502 -8.36 -1.68 12.46
C GLN A 502 -8.27 -2.05 13.95
N ARG A 503 -7.13 -1.75 14.60
CA ARG A 503 -6.97 -1.97 16.05
C ARG A 503 -7.88 -1.07 16.86
N GLN A 504 -7.97 0.21 16.50
CA GLN A 504 -8.85 1.15 17.16
C GLN A 504 -10.31 0.71 17.05
N ALA A 505 -10.75 0.28 15.85
CA ALA A 505 -12.10 -0.26 15.66
C ALA A 505 -12.36 -1.51 16.50
N TRP A 506 -11.39 -2.42 16.61
CA TRP A 506 -11.49 -3.61 17.46
C TRP A 506 -11.56 -3.27 18.95
N HIS A 507 -10.73 -2.34 19.42
CA HIS A 507 -10.74 -1.91 20.82
C HIS A 507 -12.05 -1.22 21.17
N ALA A 508 -12.53 -0.31 20.32
CA ALA A 508 -13.82 0.34 20.49
C ALA A 508 -15.00 -0.65 20.46
N TYR A 509 -14.89 -1.75 19.71
CA TYR A 509 -15.86 -2.83 19.77
C TYR A 509 -15.83 -3.57 21.11
N LEU A 510 -14.64 -3.92 21.61
CA LEU A 510 -14.48 -4.59 22.91
C LEU A 510 -14.95 -3.73 24.09
N GLU A 511 -14.75 -2.41 24.01
CA GLU A 511 -15.19 -1.47 25.06
C GLU A 511 -16.70 -1.49 25.28
N ARG A 512 -17.50 -1.90 24.29
CA ARG A 512 -18.96 -2.05 24.44
C ARG A 512 -19.37 -3.19 25.37
N PHE A 513 -18.46 -4.14 25.60
CA PHE A 513 -18.69 -5.33 26.43
C PHE A 513 -17.94 -5.27 27.77
N LEU A 514 -17.19 -4.19 28.01
CA LEU A 514 -16.64 -3.92 29.33
C LEU A 514 -17.74 -3.27 30.14
N GLU A 515 -18.34 -4.03 31.07
CA GLU A 515 -19.16 -3.42 32.11
C GLU A 515 -18.29 -2.37 32.83
N PRO A 516 -18.77 -1.12 32.99
CA PRO A 516 -18.05 -0.15 33.79
C PRO A 516 -17.95 -0.75 35.20
N VAL A 517 -16.72 -1.02 35.63
CA VAL A 517 -16.46 -1.33 37.04
C VAL A 517 -16.80 -0.04 37.77
N ILE A 518 -18.02 0.05 38.33
CA ILE A 518 -18.41 1.11 39.26
C ILE A 518 -17.41 1.02 40.39
N ARG A 519 -16.53 2.01 40.51
CA ARG A 519 -15.60 2.07 41.62
C ARG A 519 -16.31 2.74 42.79
N GLU A 520 -15.87 2.44 44.00
CA GLU A 520 -16.42 3.05 45.23
C GLU A 520 -16.37 4.60 45.18
N GLU A 521 -15.37 5.13 44.46
CA GLU A 521 -15.19 6.55 44.13
C GLU A 521 -16.24 7.14 43.17
N ASP A 522 -16.96 6.32 42.38
CA ASP A 522 -18.07 6.76 41.51
C ASP A 522 -19.43 6.79 42.26
N ILE A 523 -19.49 6.27 43.50
CA ILE A 523 -20.68 6.25 44.36
C ILE A 523 -20.75 7.51 45.24
N TYR A 524 -19.61 8.11 45.56
CA TYR A 524 -19.52 9.33 46.36
C TYR A 524 -19.34 10.55 45.46
N ASP A 525 -20.46 11.19 45.15
CA ASP A 525 -20.47 12.49 44.48
C ASP A 525 -19.95 13.57 45.44
N GLN A 526 -18.69 14.00 45.26
CA GLN A 526 -18.08 15.05 46.08
C GLN A 526 -18.83 16.38 45.96
N GLU A 527 -19.56 16.62 44.85
CA GLU A 527 -20.34 17.85 44.64
C GLU A 527 -21.63 17.90 45.47
N ILE A 528 -22.17 16.76 45.93
CA ILE A 528 -23.37 16.74 46.78
C ILE A 528 -23.08 17.27 48.20
N SER A 529 -21.82 17.23 48.66
CA SER A 529 -21.45 17.68 50.01
C SER A 529 -21.10 19.17 50.13
N GLU A 530 -20.89 19.89 49.02
CA GLU A 530 -20.56 21.33 49.05
C GLU A 530 -21.79 22.25 48.98
N TRP A 531 -22.99 21.72 48.68
CA TRP A 531 -24.21 22.52 48.49
C TRP A 531 -25.42 22.12 49.36
N ASP A 532 -25.28 21.21 50.32
CA ASP A 532 -26.33 21.00 51.33
C ASP A 532 -26.12 21.95 52.52
N SER A 533 -26.25 23.24 52.21
CA SER A 533 -26.49 24.27 53.22
C SER A 533 -27.85 24.02 53.84
N TRP A 534 -27.86 23.49 55.07
CA TRP A 534 -28.81 23.83 56.14
C TRP A 534 -30.20 24.26 55.62
N VAL A 535 -31.12 23.30 55.46
CA VAL A 535 -32.55 23.62 55.32
C VAL A 535 -33.11 23.81 56.73
N PRO A 536 -33.55 25.03 57.12
CA PRO A 536 -34.26 25.22 58.37
C PRO A 536 -35.60 24.49 58.33
N ASP A 537 -35.87 23.69 59.37
CA ASP A 537 -37.17 23.13 59.68
C ASP A 537 -38.19 24.26 59.79
N ASP A 538 -39.06 24.43 58.79
CA ASP A 538 -40.32 25.12 59.01
C ASP A 538 -41.36 24.79 57.92
N TYR A 539 -42.55 24.43 58.42
CA TYR A 539 -43.85 24.19 57.77
C TYR A 539 -44.17 22.77 57.26
N GLY A 540 -44.61 21.96 58.22
CA GLY A 540 -45.61 20.92 58.04
C GLY A 540 -46.75 21.02 59.06
N GLU A 541 -47.51 22.12 59.09
CA GLU A 541 -48.87 22.10 59.63
C GLU A 541 -49.84 22.79 58.66
N LEU A 542 -50.61 21.95 57.97
CA LEU A 542 -51.68 22.33 57.04
C LEU A 542 -52.83 23.02 57.80
N SER A 543 -53.35 24.09 57.21
CA SER A 543 -54.40 24.93 57.81
C SER A 543 -55.75 24.21 57.89
N ALA A 544 -56.54 24.59 58.90
CA ALA A 544 -57.85 24.01 59.24
C ALA A 544 -58.95 24.13 58.17
N TRP A 545 -58.70 24.74 57.02
CA TRP A 545 -59.70 25.01 55.98
C TRP A 545 -59.95 23.83 55.03
N ASP A 546 -58.95 22.97 54.79
CA ASP A 546 -59.06 21.93 53.76
C ASP A 546 -59.92 20.72 54.18
N ARG A 547 -60.34 20.64 55.45
CA ARG A 547 -61.23 19.57 55.93
C ARG A 547 -62.69 19.75 55.52
N HIS A 548 -63.13 20.93 55.09
CA HIS A 548 -64.57 21.17 54.89
C HIS A 548 -65.10 20.78 53.50
N LEU A 549 -64.24 20.73 52.47
CA LEU A 549 -64.66 20.41 51.10
C LEU A 549 -64.91 18.91 50.84
N LEU A 550 -64.75 18.06 51.84
CA LEU A 550 -65.11 16.64 51.77
C LEU A 550 -66.45 16.31 52.46
N ALA A 551 -67.26 17.32 52.81
CA ALA A 551 -68.57 17.09 53.44
C ALA A 551 -69.71 18.04 53.01
N ALA A 552 -69.65 18.69 51.84
CA ALA A 552 -70.80 19.38 51.23
C ALA A 552 -70.75 19.38 49.70
#